data_AF-A0A7V4T7U3-F1
#
_entry.id   AF-A0A7V4T7U3-F1
#
_cell.length_a   1.000
_cell.length_b   1.000
_cell.length_c   1.000
_cell.angle_alpha   90.00
_cell.angle_beta   90.00
_cell.angle_gamma   90.00
#
_symmetry.space_group_name_H-M   'P 1'
#
loop_
_entity.id
_entity.type
_entity.pdbx_description
1 polymer ?
#
loop_
_entity_poly.entity_id
_entity_poly.type
_entity_poly.pdbx_seq_one_letter_code
_entity_poly.pdbx_strand_id
1 'polypeptide(L)' 'MIENSSIIKLKNISFSYPGSNTTVLNHLNLEINKGDRIGMMAPNGSGKTTLLHT' A
#
# COMPACT_ATOMS: atom_id res chain seq x y z
N MET A 1 -22.81 -9.07 14.40
CA MET A 1 -21.43 -8.57 14.27
C MET A 1 -21.11 -8.63 12.78
N ILE A 2 -20.89 -7.49 12.13
CA ILE A 2 -20.60 -7.49 10.70
C ILE A 2 -19.14 -7.92 10.59
N GLU A 3 -18.89 -9.11 10.04
CA GLU A 3 -17.53 -9.52 9.70
C GLU A 3 -17.02 -8.58 8.61
N ASN A 4 -16.18 -7.61 8.99
CA ASN A 4 -15.35 -6.92 8.02
C ASN A 4 -14.35 -7.96 7.49
N SER A 5 -14.71 -8.60 6.37
CA SER A 5 -13.81 -9.50 5.66
C SER A 5 -12.72 -8.65 5.02
N SER A 6 -11.58 -8.52 5.70
CA SER A 6 -10.36 -7.93 5.14
C SER A 6 -9.97 -8.70 3.89
N ILE A 7 -9.93 -8.03 2.74
CA ILE A 7 -9.58 -8.63 1.45
C ILE A 7 -8.11 -8.39 1.08
N ILE A 8 -7.52 -7.30 1.59
CA ILE A 8 -6.10 -6.98 1.39
C ILE A 8 -5.51 -6.56 2.73
N LYS A 9 -4.40 -7.19 3.11
CA LYS A 9 -3.69 -6.89 4.35
C LYS A 9 -2.19 -6.83 4.11
N LEU A 10 -1.65 -5.62 4.17
CA LEU A 10 -0.22 -5.34 4.13
C LEU A 10 0.24 -5.03 5.55
N LYS A 11 1.25 -5.77 6.03
CA LYS A 11 1.85 -5.54 7.34
C LYS A 11 3.34 -5.31 7.19
N ASN A 12 3.80 -4.19 7.72
CA ASN A 12 5.21 -3.81 7.76
C ASN A 12 5.93 -3.96 6.40
N ILE A 13 5.29 -3.49 5.33
CA ILE A 13 5.84 -3.59 3.97
C ILE A 13 6.76 -2.41 3.69
N SER A 14 7.97 -2.72 3.24
CA SER A 14 8.91 -1.76 2.71
C SER A 14 9.36 -2.18 1.31
N PHE A 15 9.51 -1.22 0.40
CA PHE A 15 9.90 -1.48 -0.98
C PHE A 15 10.85 -0.41 -1.51
N SER A 16 11.88 -0.87 -2.23
CA SER A 16 12.82 -0.06 -2.99
C SER A 16 12.99 -0.67 -4.37
N TYR A 17 13.11 0.16 -5.41
CA TYR A 17 13.45 -0.34 -6.74
C TYR A 17 14.88 -0.88 -6.78
N PRO A 18 15.17 -1.91 -7.60
CA PRO A 18 16.53 -2.42 -7.78
C PRO A 18 17.50 -1.30 -8.17
N GLY A 19 18.61 -1.18 -7.45
CA GLY A 19 19.62 -0.14 -7.68
C GLY A 19 19.28 1.25 -7.13
N SER A 20 18.13 1.42 -6.47
CA SER A 20 17.76 2.66 -5.78
C SER A 20 18.17 2.62 -4.30
N ASN A 21 18.81 3.68 -3.82
CA ASN A 21 19.04 3.91 -2.39
C ASN A 21 17.82 4.54 -1.70
N THR A 22 16.77 4.87 -2.44
CA THR A 22 15.55 5.46 -1.91
C THR A 22 14.49 4.39 -1.68
N THR A 23 14.06 4.28 -0.44
CA THR A 23 12.89 3.48 -0.03
C THR A 23 11.61 4.22 -0.41
N VAL A 24 10.80 3.58 -1.24
CA VAL A 24 9.57 4.14 -1.82
C VAL A 24 8.36 3.85 -0.92
N LEU A 25 8.27 2.63 -0.38
CA LEU A 25 7.34 2.27 0.68
C LEU A 25 8.14 1.99 1.94
N ASN A 26 7.79 2.60 3.05
CA ASN A 26 8.54 2.48 4.31
C ASN A 26 7.59 2.10 5.46
N HIS A 27 7.70 0.87 5.96
CA HIS A 27 6.89 0.34 7.07
C HIS A 27 5.38 0.53 6.88
N LEU A 28 4.88 0.28 5.66
CA LEU A 28 3.48 0.44 5.32
C LEU A 28 2.62 -0.63 6.00
N ASN A 29 1.59 -0.19 6.72
CA ASN A 29 0.53 -1.03 7.25
C ASN A 29 -0.79 -0.58 6.62
N LEU A 30 -1.47 -1.47 5.89
CA LEU A 30 -2.70 -1.18 5.18
C LEU A 30 -3.65 -2.36 5.28
N GLU A 31 -4.90 -2.10 5.62
CA GLU A 31 -5.97 -3.10 5.67
C GLU A 31 -7.16 -2.55 4.90
N ILE A 32 -7.62 -3.30 3.90
CA ILE A 32 -8.75 -2.95 3.05
C ILE A 32 -9.82 -3.99 3.25
N ASN A 33 -11.01 -3.53 3.62
CA ASN A 33 -12.17 -4.38 3.85
C ASN A 33 -13.03 -4.46 2.59
N LYS A 34 -13.81 -5.54 2.50
CA LYS A 34 -14.79 -5.69 1.43
C LYS A 34 -15.79 -4.53 1.46
N GLY A 35 -15.92 -3.85 0.31
CA GLY A 35 -16.83 -2.72 0.14
C GLY A 35 -16.19 -1.35 0.32
N ASP A 36 -14.93 -1.27 0.78
CA ASP A 36 -14.21 -0.02 0.91
C ASP A 36 -13.98 0.62 -0.47
N ARG A 37 -14.20 1.94 -0.56
CA ARG A 37 -13.78 2.77 -1.69
C ARG A 37 -12.67 3.71 -1.21
N ILE A 38 -11.46 3.48 -1.67
CA ILE A 38 -10.26 4.18 -1.18
C ILE A 38 -9.70 5.06 -2.30
N GLY A 39 -9.46 6.33 -1.99
CA GLY A 39 -8.71 7.25 -2.84
C GLY A 39 -7.27 7.37 -2.36
N MET A 40 -6.30 7.29 -3.28
CA MET A 40 -4.88 7.43 -2.96
C MET A 40 -4.36 8.75 -3.50
N MET A 41 -3.87 9.62 -2.60
CA MET A 41 -3.29 10.92 -2.94
C MET A 41 -1.84 10.99 -2.46
N ALA A 42 -0.93 11.35 -3.34
CA ALA A 42 0.47 11.63 -3.02
C ALA A 42 1.15 12.35 -4.20
N PRO A 43 2.31 13.00 -4.01
CA PRO A 43 3.09 13.62 -5.10
C PRO A 43 3.53 12.63 -6.18
N ASN A 44 3.87 13.12 -7.37
CA ASN A 44 4.42 12.25 -8.43
C ASN A 44 5.74 11.62 -7.97
N GLY A 45 5.94 10.33 -8.31
CA GLY A 45 7.14 9.58 -7.90
C GLY A 45 7.09 8.98 -6.48
N SER A 46 6.03 9.22 -5.71
CA SER A 46 5.92 8.75 -4.31
C SER A 46 5.64 7.25 -4.14
N GLY A 47 5.60 6.46 -5.22
CA GLY A 47 5.30 5.02 -5.13
C GLY A 47 3.84 4.60 -5.24
N LYS A 48 2.94 5.49 -5.67
CA LYS A 48 1.51 5.15 -5.88
C LYS A 48 1.33 3.94 -6.80
N THR A 49 1.92 3.99 -7.99
CA THR A 49 1.84 2.87 -8.94
C THR A 49 2.51 1.63 -8.38
N THR A 50 3.61 1.78 -7.65
CA THR A 50 4.32 0.68 -6.97
C THR A 50 3.42 -0.06 -5.98
N LEU A 51 2.63 0.68 -5.19
CA LEU A 51 1.69 0.11 -4.23
C LEU A 51 0.53 -0.65 -4.90
N LEU A 52 0.15 -0.28 -6.13
CA LEU A 52 -0.92 -0.95 -6.88
C LEU A 52 -0.43 -2.15 -7.71
N HIS A 53 0.86 -2.21 -8.03
CA HIS A 53 1.44 -3.23 -8.90
C HIS A 53 2.14 -4.39 -8.17
N THR A 54 2.42 -4.24 -6.87
CA THR A 54 3.07 -5.26 -6.03
C THR A 54 2.02 -6.19 -5.43
#